data_AF-A0A2U1K8L8-F1
#
_entry.id   AF-A0A2U1K8L8-F1
#
_cell.length_a   1.000
_cell.length_b   1.000
_cell.length_c   1.000
_cell.angle_alpha   90.00
_cell.angle_beta   90.00
_cell.angle_gamma   90.00
#
_symmetry.space_group_name_H-M   'P 1'
#
loop_
_entity.id
_entity.type
_entity.pdbx_description
1 polymer ?
#
loop_
_entity_poly.entity_id
_entity_poly.type
_entity_poly.pdbx_seq_one_letter_code
_entity_poly.pdbx_strand_id
1 'polypeptide(L)'
;MSTLPENDENVKYGFQRADMQSEKLAGTAIAYDRHVILCYKKHDAWPSRVESSEAHPLPKALAGALRARKNDIPVKTLLTICEGGEGEGSELCDGDVLLFPEMIKYRR
;
A
#
# COMPACT_ATOMS: atom_id res chain seq x y z
N MET A 1 -32.39 5.60 6.13
CA MET A 1 -31.95 4.62 5.10
C MET A 1 -32.61 5.04 3.81
N SER A 2 -31.85 5.66 2.90
CA SER A 2 -32.36 6.22 1.65
C SER A 2 -31.97 5.27 0.52
N THR A 3 -32.94 4.56 -0.05
CA THR A 3 -32.77 3.71 -1.23
C THR A 3 -32.72 4.59 -2.48
N LEU A 4 -31.57 4.65 -3.15
CA LEU A 4 -31.43 5.31 -4.45
C LEU A 4 -31.91 4.36 -5.57
N PRO A 5 -32.44 4.89 -6.69
CA PRO A 5 -32.87 4.08 -7.83
C PRO A 5 -31.63 3.51 -8.55
N GLU A 6 -31.32 2.24 -8.31
CA GLU A 6 -30.03 1.63 -8.64
C GLU A 6 -29.88 1.15 -10.11
N ASN A 7 -30.90 1.26 -10.96
CA ASN A 7 -30.93 0.48 -12.20
C ASN A 7 -30.69 1.21 -13.53
N ASP A 8 -30.88 2.53 -13.65
CA ASP A 8 -30.85 3.18 -14.98
C ASP A 8 -29.44 3.71 -15.34
N GLU A 9 -28.77 4.36 -14.39
CA GLU A 9 -27.45 4.95 -14.64
C GLU A 9 -26.35 3.90 -14.85
N ASN A 10 -26.41 2.79 -14.12
CA ASN A 10 -25.39 1.75 -14.21
C ASN A 10 -25.39 1.05 -15.58
N VAL A 11 -26.58 0.91 -16.19
CA VAL A 11 -26.75 0.42 -17.56
C VAL A 11 -26.28 1.47 -18.56
N LYS A 12 -26.69 2.74 -18.39
CA LYS A 12 -26.31 3.87 -19.24
C LYS A 12 -24.79 4.04 -19.36
N TYR A 13 -24.07 3.94 -18.24
CA TYR A 13 -22.60 4.09 -18.22
C TYR A 13 -21.86 2.76 -18.45
N GLY A 14 -22.58 1.65 -18.63
CA GLY A 14 -22.00 0.36 -19.03
C GLY A 14 -21.33 -0.43 -17.91
N PHE A 15 -21.58 -0.12 -16.65
CA PHE A 15 -21.07 -0.87 -15.50
C PHE A 15 -21.72 -2.26 -15.35
N GLN A 16 -22.79 -2.54 -16.08
CA GLN A 16 -23.46 -3.85 -16.14
C GLN A 16 -23.22 -4.62 -17.45
N ARG A 17 -22.29 -4.19 -18.31
CA ARG A 17 -21.98 -4.96 -19.53
C ARG A 17 -21.43 -6.34 -19.17
N ALA A 18 -21.71 -7.35 -19.99
CA ALA A 18 -21.29 -8.72 -19.72
C ALA A 18 -19.75 -8.90 -19.70
N ASP A 19 -19.02 -7.99 -20.35
CA ASP A 19 -17.56 -7.91 -20.35
C ASP A 19 -16.99 -7.00 -19.25
N MET A 20 -17.83 -6.30 -18.48
CA MET A 20 -17.39 -5.45 -17.39
C MET A 20 -16.70 -6.32 -16.32
N GLN A 21 -15.46 -5.96 -15.96
CA GLN A 21 -14.59 -6.72 -15.03
C GLN A 21 -14.09 -8.08 -15.56
N SER A 22 -14.32 -8.41 -16.84
CA SER A 22 -13.82 -9.66 -17.43
C SER A 22 -12.30 -9.69 -17.64
N GLU A 23 -11.69 -8.52 -17.84
CA GLU A 23 -10.25 -8.37 -18.07
C GLU A 23 -9.55 -7.71 -16.89
N LYS A 24 -8.33 -8.19 -16.58
CA LYS A 24 -7.46 -7.58 -15.58
C LYS A 24 -6.72 -6.39 -16.21
N LEU A 25 -7.29 -5.21 -16.06
CA LEU A 25 -6.70 -3.97 -16.56
C LEU A 25 -5.35 -3.67 -15.88
N ALA A 26 -4.46 -3.01 -16.62
CA ALA A 26 -3.23 -2.48 -16.03
C ALA A 26 -3.59 -1.49 -14.91
N GLY A 27 -2.99 -1.65 -13.74
CA GLY A 27 -3.31 -0.83 -12.57
C GLY A 27 -4.53 -1.27 -11.77
N THR A 28 -5.13 -2.44 -12.04
CA THR A 28 -6.13 -3.02 -11.12
C THR A 28 -5.56 -3.10 -9.71
N ALA A 29 -6.22 -2.41 -8.78
CA ALA A 29 -5.82 -2.40 -7.38
C ALA A 29 -5.79 -3.83 -6.84
N ILE A 30 -4.68 -4.18 -6.21
CA ILE A 30 -4.54 -5.48 -5.56
C ILE A 30 -5.37 -5.42 -4.28
N ALA A 31 -6.35 -6.32 -4.11
CA ALA A 31 -7.00 -6.47 -2.81
C ALA A 31 -5.96 -6.95 -1.78
N TYR A 32 -5.86 -6.25 -0.65
CA TYR A 32 -5.02 -6.60 0.49
C TYR A 32 -5.82 -6.36 1.76
N ASP A 33 -5.57 -7.18 2.78
CA ASP A 33 -6.22 -7.07 4.08
C ASP A 33 -5.43 -6.14 5.02
N ARG A 34 -4.11 -6.07 4.79
CA ARG A 34 -3.17 -5.30 5.61
C ARG A 34 -2.25 -4.45 4.75
N HIS A 35 -2.06 -3.20 5.15
CA HIS A 35 -1.12 -2.28 4.52
C HIS A 35 -0.03 -1.90 5.51
N VAL A 36 1.20 -2.24 5.18
CA VAL A 36 2.41 -1.82 5.90
C VAL A 36 3.02 -0.67 5.12
N ILE A 37 3.16 0.48 5.74
CA ILE A 37 3.75 1.68 5.12
C ILE A 37 5.04 2.00 5.87
N LEU A 38 6.16 2.04 5.16
CA LEU A 38 7.45 2.49 5.70
C LEU A 38 7.72 3.92 5.23
N CYS A 39 7.83 4.86 6.17
CA CYS A 39 8.32 6.20 5.92
C CYS A 39 9.85 6.15 5.82
N TYR A 40 10.44 6.50 4.67
CA TYR A 40 11.89 6.32 4.48
C TYR A 40 12.53 7.34 3.55
N LYS A 41 13.30 8.30 4.06
CA LYS A 41 14.03 9.32 3.29
C LYS A 41 13.16 10.04 2.25
N LYS A 42 13.77 10.93 1.46
CA LYS A 42 13.13 11.55 0.30
C LYS A 42 13.20 10.68 -0.94
N HIS A 43 12.18 10.80 -1.78
CA HIS A 43 12.10 10.08 -3.05
C HIS A 43 13.30 10.38 -3.98
N ASP A 44 13.86 11.58 -3.90
CA ASP A 44 15.08 11.99 -4.65
C ASP A 44 16.30 11.09 -4.38
N ALA A 45 16.37 10.50 -3.19
CA ALA A 45 17.48 9.64 -2.78
C ALA A 45 17.24 8.15 -3.10
N TRP A 46 16.08 7.79 -3.67
CA TRP A 46 15.71 6.39 -3.90
C TRP A 46 16.15 5.91 -5.29
N PRO A 47 16.67 4.68 -5.39
CA PRO A 47 16.78 4.02 -6.68
C PRO A 47 15.40 3.59 -7.18
N SER A 48 15.31 3.20 -8.45
CA SER A 48 14.07 2.70 -9.06
C SER A 48 13.40 1.55 -8.29
N ARG A 49 14.18 0.77 -7.54
CA ARG A 49 13.73 -0.31 -6.68
C ARG A 49 14.38 -0.24 -5.29
N VAL A 50 13.90 0.69 -4.47
CA VAL A 50 14.43 0.94 -3.12
C VAL A 50 14.36 -0.29 -2.20
N GLU A 51 13.35 -1.15 -2.33
CA GLU A 51 13.17 -2.35 -1.51
C GLU A 51 14.16 -3.49 -1.82
N SER A 52 14.94 -3.36 -2.89
CA SER A 52 15.97 -4.34 -3.28
C SER A 52 17.36 -3.72 -3.33
N SER A 53 17.52 -2.49 -2.87
CA SER A 53 18.80 -1.78 -2.92
C SER A 53 19.70 -2.12 -1.73
N GLU A 54 20.98 -2.38 -2.00
CA GLU A 54 22.01 -2.53 -0.96
C GLU A 54 22.30 -1.21 -0.23
N ALA A 55 22.13 -0.07 -0.91
CA ALA A 55 22.36 1.25 -0.33
C ALA A 55 21.29 1.66 0.70
N HIS A 56 20.16 0.97 0.71
CA HIS A 56 19.02 1.25 1.59
C HIS A 56 18.65 0.00 2.40
N PRO A 57 19.46 -0.34 3.43
CA PRO A 57 19.32 -1.60 4.15
C PRO A 57 17.99 -1.72 4.90
N LEU A 58 17.38 -0.61 5.34
CA LEU A 58 16.11 -0.65 6.07
C LEU A 58 14.92 -1.12 5.19
N PRO A 59 14.62 -0.47 4.05
CA PRO A 59 13.61 -0.97 3.12
C PRO A 59 13.83 -2.42 2.70
N LYS A 60 15.09 -2.78 2.38
CA LYS A 60 15.46 -4.14 1.99
C LYS A 60 15.22 -5.15 3.11
N ALA A 61 15.65 -4.84 4.34
CA ALA A 61 15.49 -5.71 5.49
C ALA A 61 14.01 -5.91 5.84
N LEU A 62 13.20 -4.85 5.83
CA LEU A 62 11.77 -4.96 6.10
C LEU A 62 11.05 -5.80 5.03
N ALA A 63 11.32 -5.55 3.76
CA ALA A 63 10.78 -6.35 2.66
C ALA A 63 11.20 -7.83 2.77
N GLY A 64 12.46 -8.09 3.10
CA GLY A 64 12.99 -9.44 3.34
C GLY A 64 12.28 -10.14 4.52
N ALA A 65 12.11 -9.45 5.64
CA ALA A 65 11.45 -9.99 6.83
C ALA A 65 9.98 -10.33 6.59
N LEU A 66 9.25 -9.48 5.84
CA LEU A 66 7.86 -9.76 5.44
C LEU A 66 7.77 -10.96 4.49
N ARG A 67 8.69 -11.07 3.53
CA ARG A 67 8.75 -12.23 2.61
C ARG A 67 9.08 -13.53 3.33
N ALA A 68 10.01 -13.50 4.29
CA ALA A 68 10.41 -14.67 5.06
C ALA A 68 9.25 -15.20 5.92
N ARG A 69 8.43 -14.31 6.47
CA ARG A 69 7.27 -14.63 7.34
C ARG A 69 5.94 -14.68 6.60
N LYS A 70 5.94 -14.76 5.27
CA LYS A 70 4.70 -14.74 4.48
C LYS A 70 3.70 -15.85 4.87
N ASN A 71 4.21 -16.98 5.38
CA ASN A 71 3.39 -18.11 5.82
C ASN A 71 2.87 -17.94 7.26
N ASP A 72 3.52 -17.09 8.05
CA ASP A 72 3.13 -16.80 9.43
C ASP A 72 2.13 -15.64 9.52
N ILE A 73 2.04 -14.83 8.45
CA ILE A 73 1.09 -13.73 8.34
C ILE A 73 -0.19 -14.28 7.68
N PRO A 74 -1.31 -14.41 8.41
CA PRO A 74 -2.51 -15.09 7.91
C PRO A 74 -3.30 -14.28 6.88
N VAL A 75 -2.84 -13.08 6.54
CA VAL A 75 -3.57 -12.09 5.75
C VAL A 75 -2.70 -11.53 4.63
N LYS A 76 -3.34 -11.12 3.52
CA LYS A 76 -2.60 -10.57 2.39
C LYS A 76 -2.07 -9.18 2.74
N THR A 77 -0.75 -9.07 2.80
CA THR A 77 -0.07 -7.84 3.25
C THR A 77 0.59 -7.13 2.08
N LEU A 78 0.27 -5.84 1.90
CA LEU A 78 0.94 -4.94 0.98
C LEU A 78 2.00 -4.12 1.72
N LEU A 79 3.23 -4.08 1.21
CA LEU A 79 4.27 -3.15 1.67
C LEU A 79 4.34 -1.96 0.71
N THR A 80 4.33 -0.74 1.25
CA THR A 80 4.56 0.50 0.51
C THR A 80 5.64 1.31 1.22
N ILE A 81 6.49 1.95 0.42
CA ILE A 81 7.51 2.88 0.92
C ILE A 81 7.05 4.28 0.54
N CYS A 82 6.93 5.15 1.53
CA CYS A 82 6.56 6.54 1.35
C CYS A 82 7.68 7.46 1.84
N GLU A 83 7.67 8.68 1.34
CA GLU A 83 8.64 9.69 1.76
C GLU A 83 8.53 9.95 3.26
N GLY A 84 9.66 9.91 3.94
CA GLY A 84 9.76 10.29 5.35
C GLY A 84 9.71 11.81 5.49
N GLY A 85 8.99 12.31 6.49
CA GLY A 85 8.94 13.74 6.74
C GLY A 85 10.27 14.28 7.25
N GLU A 86 10.65 15.46 6.75
CA GLU A 86 11.80 16.22 7.24
C GLU A 86 11.31 17.44 8.03
N GLY A 87 11.61 17.51 9.33
CA GLY A 87 11.45 18.72 10.14
C GLY A 87 10.67 18.56 11.45
N GLU A 88 10.85 19.53 12.35
CA GLU A 88 9.99 19.73 13.52
C GLU A 88 8.56 20.04 13.05
N GLY A 89 7.61 19.15 13.36
CA GLY A 89 6.20 19.30 12.99
C GLY A 89 5.65 18.21 12.06
N SER A 90 6.49 17.35 11.47
CA SER A 90 6.00 16.14 10.78
C SER A 90 5.67 15.03 11.78
N GLU A 91 4.44 14.52 11.75
CA GLU A 91 4.03 13.39 12.60
C GLU A 91 4.73 12.06 12.22
N LEU A 92 5.24 12.00 10.99
CA LEU A 92 5.91 10.86 10.39
C LEU A 92 7.39 11.19 10.16
N CYS A 93 8.26 10.39 10.77
CA CYS A 93 9.71 10.52 10.68
C CYS A 93 10.31 9.41 9.82
N ASP A 94 11.57 9.60 9.39
CA ASP A 94 12.35 8.55 8.74
C ASP A 94 12.44 7.29 9.63
N GLY A 95 12.00 6.15 9.09
CA GLY A 95 11.96 4.87 9.77
C GLY A 95 10.65 4.55 10.50
N ASP A 96 9.67 5.46 10.54
CA ASP A 96 8.35 5.15 11.08
C ASP A 96 7.66 4.08 10.20
N VAL A 97 6.98 3.13 10.83
CA VAL A 97 6.19 2.10 10.16
C VAL A 97 4.73 2.20 10.59
N LEU A 98 3.84 2.34 9.62
CA LEU A 98 2.39 2.38 9.84
C LEU A 98 1.77 1.04 9.45
N LEU A 99 0.81 0.60 10.26
CA LEU A 99 0.06 -0.62 10.05
C LEU A 99 -1.43 -0.29 9.94
N PHE A 100 -2.03 -0.62 8.79
CA PHE A 100 -3.47 -0.51 8.56
C PHE A 100 -4.10 -1.89 8.32
N PRO A 101 -5.36 -2.10 8.74
CA PRO A 101 -6.30 -1.11 9.30
C PRO A 101 -6.14 -0.80 10.79
N GLU A 102 -5.16 -1.41 11.46
CA GLU A 102 -4.98 -1.27 12.92
C GLU A 102 -4.61 0.16 13.37
N MET A 103 -4.21 1.04 12.44
CA MET A 103 -3.77 2.42 12.68
C MET A 103 -2.65 2.53 13.72
N ILE A 104 -1.73 1.56 13.69
CA ILE A 104 -0.59 1.50 14.62
C ILE A 104 0.62 2.16 13.97
N LYS A 105 1.29 3.04 14.72
CA LYS A 105 2.62 3.57 14.37
C LYS A 105 3.69 2.92 15.22
N TYR A 106 4.66 2.28 14.56
CA TYR A 106 5.91 1.87 15.18
C TYR A 106 6.97 2.91 14.88
N ARG A 107 7.70 3.32 15.92
CA ARG A 107 8.84 4.22 15.82
C ARG A 107 10.09 3.47 16.28
N ARG A 108 11.19 3.71 15.58
CA ARG A 108 12.51 3.20 15.97
C ARG A 108 13.03 3.88 17.22
#